data_AF-A0A7X0F5K0-F1
#
_entry.id   AF-A0A7X0F5K0-F1
#
_cell.length_a   1.000
_cell.length_b   1.000
_cell.length_c   1.000
_cell.angle_alpha   90.00
_cell.angle_beta   90.00
_cell.angle_gamma   90.00
#
_symmetry.space_group_name_H-M   'P 1'
#
loop_
_entity.id
_entity.type
_entity.pdbx_description
1 polymer ?
#
loop_
_entity_poly.entity_id
_entity_poly.type
_entity_poly.pdbx_seq_one_letter_code
_entity_poly.pdbx_strand_id
1 'polypeptide(L)' 'MNIEAFLAEQLARPMTHRVVTTYADGNTKSHDTFGAAQAENWAVGERRKIGRDLTDRTTGSTVRVVSVEVAALA' A
#
# COMPACT_ATOMS: atom_id res chain seq x y z
N MET A 1 -13.37 -15.00 24.93
CA MET A 1 -12.67 -13.93 24.19
C MET A 1 -13.70 -12.88 23.81
N ASN A 2 -13.61 -11.66 24.35
CA ASN A 2 -14.52 -10.58 23.96
C ASN A 2 -14.01 -9.99 22.64
N ILE A 3 -14.82 -10.09 21.58
CA ILE A 3 -14.47 -9.63 20.23
C ILE A 3 -14.18 -8.12 20.21
N GLU A 4 -14.90 -7.34 21.03
CA GLU A 4 -14.72 -5.88 21.10
C GLU A 4 -13.31 -5.50 21.58
N ALA A 5 -12.82 -6.18 22.62
CA ALA A 5 -11.48 -5.94 23.16
C ALA A 5 -10.39 -6.29 22.13
N PHE A 6 -10.56 -7.40 21.40
CA PHE A 6 -9.63 -7.79 20.34
C PHE A 6 -9.61 -6.77 19.19
N LEU A 7 -10.77 -6.28 18.74
CA LEU A 7 -10.83 -5.28 17.66
C LEU A 7 -10.20 -3.95 18.09
N ALA A 8 -10.45 -3.51 19.32
CA ALA A 8 -9.83 -2.29 19.86
C ALA A 8 -8.30 -2.40 19.90
N GLU A 9 -7.77 -3.56 20.30
CA GLU A 9 -6.32 -3.83 20.30
C GLU A 9 -5.74 -3.81 18.88
N GLN A 10 -6.40 -4.45 17.92
CA GLN A 10 -5.94 -4.45 16.52
C GLN A 10 -5.98 -3.05 15.90
N LEU A 11 -6.99 -2.23 16.22
CA LEU A 11 -7.10 -0.85 15.76
C LEU A 11 -6.03 0.07 16.37
N ALA A 12 -5.65 -0.17 17.62
CA ALA A 12 -4.62 0.61 18.31
C ALA A 12 -3.20 0.21 17.92
N ARG A 13 -3.02 -0.95 17.27
CA ARG A 13 -1.71 -1.43 16.84
C ARG A 13 -1.08 -0.45 15.85
N PRO A 14 0.19 -0.05 16.02
CA PRO A 14 0.84 0.86 15.09
C PRO A 14 1.11 0.17 13.74
N MET A 15 0.89 0.91 12.66
CA MET A 15 1.42 0.56 11.35
C MET A 15 2.94 0.77 11.37
N THR A 16 3.69 -0.16 10.78
CA THR A 16 5.15 -0.15 10.85
C THR A 16 5.81 -0.11 9.49
N HIS A 17 5.06 -0.33 8.40
CA HIS A 17 5.59 -0.37 7.05
C HIS A 17 4.63 0.29 6.07
N ARG A 18 5.18 0.93 5.04
CA ARG A 18 4.45 1.57 3.95
C ARG A 18 4.91 1.01 2.61
N VAL A 19 3.96 0.66 1.76
CA VAL A 19 4.18 0.39 0.35
C VAL A 19 3.91 1.67 -0.42
N VAL A 20 4.87 2.13 -1.21
CA VAL A 20 4.72 3.31 -2.09
C VAL A 20 4.73 2.82 -3.53
N THR A 21 3.71 3.21 -4.28
CA THR A 21 3.62 3.01 -5.73
C THR A 21 3.80 4.35 -6.41
N THR A 22 4.78 4.44 -7.29
CA THR A 22 5.06 5.65 -8.06
C THR A 22 4.51 5.48 -9.48
N TYR A 23 3.86 6.52 -9.96
CA TYR A 23 3.30 6.59 -11.30
C TYR A 23 4.19 7.43 -12.24
N ALA A 24 4.02 7.26 -13.54
CA ALA A 24 4.82 7.93 -14.57
C ALA A 24 4.66 9.46 -14.59
N ASP A 25 3.55 9.99 -14.04
CA ASP A 25 3.29 11.42 -13.88
C ASP A 25 3.96 12.02 -12.62
N GLY A 26 4.70 11.19 -11.86
CA GLY A 26 5.35 11.58 -10.61
C GLY A 26 4.45 11.50 -9.37
N ASN A 27 3.15 11.20 -9.54
CA ASN A 27 2.26 10.99 -8.41
C ASN A 27 2.59 9.68 -7.69
N THR A 28 2.23 9.62 -6.41
CA THR A 28 2.42 8.43 -5.59
C THR A 28 1.13 8.02 -4.91
N LYS A 29 1.01 6.72 -4.67
CA LYS A 29 -0.01 6.13 -3.82
C LYS A 29 0.66 5.29 -2.74
N SER A 30 0.21 5.44 -1.49
CA SER A 30 0.74 4.69 -0.35
C SER A 30 -0.29 3.73 0.25
N HIS A 31 0.20 2.63 0.81
CA HIS A 31 -0.57 1.69 1.63
C HIS A 31 0.23 1.26 2.85
N ASP A 32 -0.31 1.53 4.04
CA ASP A 32 0.36 1.25 5.32
C ASP A 32 -0.10 -0.09 5.89
N THR A 33 0.82 -0.82 6.50
CA THR A 33 0.61 -2.17 7.03
C THR A 33 1.28 -2.36 8.39
N PHE A 34 0.83 -3.36 9.14
CA PHE A 34 1.30 -3.63 10.50
C PHE A 34 2.63 -4.40 10.58
N GLY A 35 3.24 -4.77 9.44
CA GLY A 35 4.50 -5.51 9.42
C GLY A 35 5.06 -5.77 8.02
N ALA A 36 6.36 -6.07 7.98
CA ALA A 36 7.13 -6.25 6.74
C ALA A 36 6.53 -7.31 5.81
N ALA A 37 6.14 -8.46 6.33
CA ALA A 37 5.59 -9.56 5.53
C ALA A 37 4.28 -9.17 4.83
N GLN A 38 3.42 -8.38 5.52
CA GLN A 38 2.17 -7.89 4.94
C GLN A 38 2.45 -6.84 3.86
N ALA A 39 3.37 -5.91 4.13
CA ALA A 39 3.81 -4.92 3.15
C ALA A 39 4.35 -5.57 1.88
N GLU A 40 5.20 -6.59 2.02
CA GLU A 40 5.82 -7.27 0.90
C GLU A 40 4.79 -8.06 0.07
N ASN A 41 3.85 -8.75 0.72
CA ASN A 41 2.75 -9.42 0.03
C ASN A 41 1.89 -8.42 -0.78
N TRP A 42 1.62 -7.25 -0.22
CA TRP A 42 0.92 -6.19 -0.94
C TRP A 42 1.76 -5.67 -2.12
N ALA A 43 3.04 -5.41 -1.90
CA ALA A 43 3.97 -4.91 -2.92
C ALA A 43 4.09 -5.86 -4.11
N VAL A 44 4.03 -7.19 -3.91
CA VAL A 44 3.97 -8.17 -5.02
C VAL A 44 2.80 -7.89 -5.95
N GLY A 45 1.62 -7.57 -5.40
CA GLY A 45 0.43 -7.23 -6.19
C GLY A 45 0.62 -5.95 -7.01
N GLU A 46 1.23 -4.91 -6.43
CA GLU A 46 1.52 -3.65 -7.12
C GLU A 46 2.63 -3.81 -8.17
N ARG A 47 3.69 -4.58 -7.88
CA ARG A 47 4.80 -4.82 -8.82
C ARG A 47 4.35 -5.53 -10.10
N ARG A 48 3.33 -6.39 -10.03
CA ARG A 48 2.70 -7.00 -11.22
C ARG A 48 2.04 -5.99 -12.17
N LYS A 49 1.81 -4.76 -11.71
CA LYS A 49 1.21 -3.68 -12.49
C LYS A 49 2.24 -2.75 -13.13
N ILE A 50 3.54 -2.90 -12.81
CA ILE A 50 4.60 -2.10 -13.42
C ILE A 50 4.51 -2.22 -14.95
N GLY A 51 4.54 -1.07 -15.62
CA GLY A 51 4.41 -0.96 -17.08
C GLY A 51 2.98 -1.10 -17.62
N ARG A 52 1.97 -1.32 -16.77
CA ARG A 52 0.56 -1.34 -17.19
C ARG A 52 -0.09 0.03 -17.07
N ASP A 53 -1.00 0.31 -18.00
CA ASP A 53 -1.89 1.46 -17.94
C ASP A 53 -3.15 1.10 -17.14
N LEU A 54 -3.45 1.90 -16.13
CA LEU A 54 -4.55 1.69 -15.19
C LEU A 54 -5.42 2.94 -15.14
N THR A 55 -6.73 2.78 -14.91
CA THR A 55 -7.60 3.90 -14.57
C THR A 55 -7.45 4.23 -13.09
N ASP A 56 -7.03 5.44 -12.76
CA ASP A 56 -7.15 5.98 -11.41
C ASP A 56 -8.64 6.24 -11.12
N ARG A 57 -9.15 5.58 -10.08
CA ARG A 57 -10.57 5.68 -9.69
C ARG A 57 -10.95 7.02 -9.08
N THR A 58 -9.97 7.79 -8.62
CA THR A 58 -10.21 9.08 -7.98
C THR A 58 -10.40 10.18 -9.03
N THR A 59 -9.55 10.17 -10.05
CA THR A 59 -9.49 11.23 -11.07
C THR A 59 -10.09 10.81 -12.42
N GLY A 60 -10.30 9.51 -12.65
CA GLY A 60 -10.70 8.95 -13.94
C GLY A 60 -9.57 8.90 -14.97
N SER A 61 -8.36 9.37 -14.63
CA SER A 61 -7.23 9.46 -15.56
C SER A 61 -6.53 8.12 -15.75
N THR A 62 -5.85 7.96 -16.88
CA THR A 62 -4.94 6.83 -17.09
C THR A 62 -3.60 7.11 -16.43
N VAL A 63 -3.17 6.21 -15.54
CA VAL A 63 -1.86 6.25 -14.88
C VAL A 63 -1.06 5.00 -15.23
N ARG A 64 0.27 5.13 -15.27
CA ARG A 64 1.18 4.00 -15.48
C ARG A 64 2.07 3.81 -14.28
N VAL A 65 2.13 2.61 -13.72
CA VAL A 65 3.00 2.28 -12.59
C VAL A 65 4.45 2.13 -13.07
N VAL A 66 5.39 2.81 -12.40
CA VAL A 66 6.82 2.78 -12.75
C VAL A 66 7.69 2.13 -11.67
N SER A 67 7.39 2.33 -10.39
CA SER A 67 8.12 1.70 -9.30
C SER A 67 7.23 1.39 -8.11
N VAL A 68 7.66 0.42 -7.30
CA VAL A 68 6.99 0.02 -6.05
C VAL A 68 8.05 -0.26 -5.00
N GLU A 69 7.96 0.44 -3.88
CA GLU A 69 8.95 0.38 -2.79
C GLU A 69 8.25 0.05 -1.47
N VAL A 70 8.97 -0.62 -0.57
CA VAL A 70 8.54 -0.89 0.80
C VAL A 70 9.50 -0.15 1.74
N ALA A 71 8.95 0.69 2.60
CA ALA A 71 9.70 1.44 3.60
C ALA A 71 9.19 1.13 5.01
N ALA A 72 10.08 1.08 5.99
CA ALA A 72 9.69 1.09 7.39
C ALA A 72 9.16 2.49 7.76
N LEU A 73 8.11 2.53 8.57
CA LEU A 73 7.61 3.73 9.21
C LEU A 73 8.33 3.87 10.55
N ALA A 74 8.94 5.03 10.78
CA ALA A 74 9.61 5.38 12.02
C ALA A 74 8.62 5.60 13.17
#